data_AF-A0AAU1D0Y7-F1
#
_entry.id   AF-A0AAU1D0Y7-F1
#
_cell.length_a   1.000
_cell.length_b   1.000
_cell.length_c   1.000
_cell.angle_alpha   90.00
_cell.angle_beta   90.00
_cell.angle_gamma   90.00
#
_symmetry.space_group_name_H-M   'P 1'
#
loop_
_entity.id
_entity.type
_entity.pdbx_description
1 polymer ?
#
loop_
_entity_poly.entity_id
_entity_poly.type
_entity_poly.pdbx_seq_one_letter_code
_entity_poly.pdbx_strand_id
1 'polypeptide(L)'
;MPRLELLRFLRRVQKQQLQQTDRWIAQEEQRAAAAERAARTRPPAEPGWCVSYGIGGDRRPIEVHIGDCGMAKHTKIVTQDQARQALTEGVEPCQFCQPDTALGVL
;
A
#
# COMPACT_ATOMS: atom_id res chain seq x y z
N MET A 1 -57.07 18.07 -11.85
CA MET A 1 -56.57 16.82 -11.25
C MET A 1 -57.01 16.73 -9.79
N PRO A 2 -57.75 15.69 -9.38
CA PRO A 2 -58.14 15.48 -7.99
C PRO A 2 -56.92 15.19 -7.09
N ARG A 3 -56.97 15.63 -5.83
CA ARG A 3 -55.88 15.50 -4.84
C ARG A 3 -55.39 14.06 -4.65
N LEU A 4 -56.30 13.08 -4.73
CA LEU A 4 -55.98 11.66 -4.61
C LEU A 4 -55.03 11.18 -5.72
N GLU A 5 -55.19 11.66 -6.95
CA GLU A 5 -54.33 11.28 -8.08
C GLU A 5 -52.92 11.84 -7.92
N LEU A 6 -52.79 13.08 -7.45
CA LEU A 6 -51.50 13.70 -7.14
C LEU A 6 -50.74 12.92 -6.06
N LEU A 7 -51.43 12.50 -5.00
CA LEU A 7 -50.81 11.69 -3.93
C LEU A 7 -50.40 10.30 -4.42
N ARG A 8 -51.21 9.66 -5.29
CA ARG A 8 -50.85 8.38 -5.91
C ARG A 8 -49.63 8.52 -6.84
N PHE A 9 -49.54 9.62 -7.58
CA PHE A 9 -48.38 9.94 -8.40
C PHE A 9 -47.14 10.14 -7.54
N LEU A 10 -47.21 11.00 -6.53
CA LEU A 10 -46.10 11.26 -5.61
C LEU A 10 -45.59 9.97 -4.96
N ARG A 11 -46.49 9.08 -4.52
CA ARG A 11 -46.11 7.78 -3.96
C ARG A 11 -45.31 6.92 -4.95
N ARG A 12 -45.64 6.94 -6.25
CA ARG A 12 -44.87 6.18 -7.25
C ARG A 12 -43.47 6.76 -7.42
N VAL A 13 -43.35 8.09 -7.47
CA VAL A 13 -42.06 8.77 -7.55
C VAL A 13 -41.20 8.46 -6.34
N GLN A 14 -41.75 8.56 -5.13
CA GLN A 14 -41.04 8.24 -3.88
C GLN A 14 -40.56 6.79 -3.85
N LYS A 15 -41.38 5.83 -4.32
CA LYS A 15 -40.96 4.43 -4.44
C LYS A 15 -39.79 4.26 -5.38
N GLN A 16 -39.80 4.92 -6.54
CA GLN A 16 -38.70 4.87 -7.50
C GLN A 16 -37.42 5.48 -6.91
N GLN A 17 -37.55 6.58 -6.17
CA GLN A 17 -36.42 7.22 -5.48
C GLN A 17 -35.84 6.30 -4.40
N LEU A 18 -36.68 5.68 -3.57
CA LEU A 18 -36.22 4.70 -2.57
C LEU A 18 -35.47 3.54 -3.23
N GLN A 19 -36.03 2.95 -4.30
CA GLN A 19 -35.36 1.89 -5.06
C GLN A 19 -34.02 2.32 -5.67
N GLN A 20 -33.85 3.61 -5.98
CA GLN A 20 -32.57 4.15 -6.45
C GLN A 20 -31.58 4.28 -5.29
N THR A 21 -32.03 4.80 -4.15
CA THR A 21 -31.21 4.88 -2.92
C THR A 21 -30.75 3.50 -2.47
N ASP A 22 -31.64 2.50 -2.44
CA ASP A 22 -31.30 1.13 -2.05
C ASP A 22 -30.20 0.54 -2.94
N ARG A 23 -30.24 0.83 -4.25
CA ARG A 23 -29.19 0.40 -5.19
C ARG A 23 -27.85 1.06 -4.91
N TRP A 24 -27.83 2.33 -4.54
CA TRP A 24 -26.59 3.01 -4.15
C TRP A 24 -26.03 2.47 -2.85
N ILE A 25 -26.89 2.22 -1.86
CA ILE A 25 -26.48 1.59 -0.59
C ILE A 25 -25.81 0.25 -0.87
N ALA A 26 -26.44 -0.63 -1.65
CA ALA A 26 -25.86 -1.93 -1.99
C ALA A 26 -24.51 -1.83 -2.71
N GLN A 27 -24.32 -0.82 -3.58
CA GLN A 27 -23.04 -0.58 -4.24
C GLN A 27 -21.95 -0.15 -3.25
N GLU A 28 -22.27 0.74 -2.32
CA GLU A 28 -21.32 1.19 -1.30
C GLU A 28 -20.97 0.06 -0.31
N GLU A 29 -21.95 -0.75 0.10
CA GLU A 29 -21.72 -1.94 0.92
C GLU A 29 -20.80 -2.94 0.20
N GLN A 30 -21.00 -3.16 -1.10
CA GLN A 30 -20.14 -4.04 -1.89
C GLN A 30 -18.69 -3.53 -1.96
N ARG A 31 -18.51 -2.20 -2.11
CA ARG A 31 -17.19 -1.55 -2.12
C ARG A 31 -16.51 -1.69 -0.75
N ALA A 32 -17.23 -1.43 0.33
CA ALA A 32 -16.72 -1.58 1.69
C ALA A 32 -16.30 -3.03 1.97
N ALA A 33 -17.14 -4.00 1.62
CA ALA A 33 -16.81 -5.43 1.78
C ALA A 33 -15.60 -5.86 0.93
N ALA A 34 -15.46 -5.31 -0.28
CA ALA A 34 -14.29 -5.57 -1.12
C ALA A 34 -13.02 -4.98 -0.51
N ALA A 35 -13.07 -3.75 0.02
CA ALA A 35 -11.94 -3.10 0.69
C ALA A 35 -11.54 -3.85 1.97
N GLU A 36 -12.50 -4.33 2.76
CA GLU A 36 -12.22 -5.13 3.95
C GLU A 36 -11.57 -6.47 3.58
N ARG A 37 -12.08 -7.17 2.56
CA ARG A 37 -11.46 -8.38 2.04
C ARG A 37 -10.04 -8.12 1.55
N ALA A 38 -9.83 -7.04 0.79
CA ALA A 38 -8.49 -6.65 0.34
C ALA A 38 -7.56 -6.36 1.51
N ALA A 39 -8.02 -5.68 2.55
CA ALA A 39 -7.22 -5.41 3.75
C ALA A 39 -6.84 -6.70 4.51
N ARG A 40 -7.77 -7.67 4.61
CA ARG A 40 -7.52 -8.98 5.26
C ARG A 40 -6.61 -9.89 4.45
N THR A 41 -6.64 -9.79 3.12
CA THR A 41 -5.91 -10.70 2.21
C THR A 41 -4.63 -10.09 1.68
N ARG A 42 -4.42 -8.78 1.88
CA ARG A 42 -3.18 -8.09 1.50
C ARG A 42 -2.02 -8.73 2.28
N PRO A 43 -1.05 -9.34 1.59
CA PRO A 43 0.17 -9.81 2.23
C PRO A 43 0.83 -8.65 2.99
N PRO A 44 1.56 -8.92 4.08
CA PRO A 44 2.47 -7.93 4.66
C PRO A 44 3.25 -7.28 3.52
N ALA A 45 3.33 -5.95 3.49
CA ALA A 45 4.20 -5.30 2.52
C ALA A 45 5.59 -5.92 2.67
N GLU A 46 6.14 -6.49 1.59
CA GLU A 46 7.51 -6.97 1.61
C GLU A 46 8.38 -5.84 2.17
N PRO A 47 9.28 -6.13 3.12
CA PRO A 47 10.12 -5.08 3.65
C PRO A 47 10.85 -4.44 2.47
N GLY A 48 10.55 -3.17 2.20
CA GLY A 48 11.24 -2.44 1.13
C GLY A 48 12.74 -2.42 1.42
N TRP A 49 13.61 -2.44 0.42
CA TRP A 49 15.05 -2.43 0.69
C TRP A 49 15.55 -1.00 0.63
N CYS A 50 16.56 -0.65 1.42
CA CYS A 50 17.19 0.66 1.28
C CYS A 50 18.70 0.61 1.43
N VAL A 51 19.37 1.60 0.83
CA VAL A 51 20.82 1.79 0.91
C VAL A 51 21.10 3.11 1.60
N SER A 52 21.95 3.09 2.63
CA SER A 52 22.48 4.27 3.30
C SER A 52 23.67 4.84 2.55
N TYR A 53 23.79 6.16 2.55
CA TYR A 53 24.82 6.88 1.81
C TYR A 53 25.65 7.81 2.70
N GLY A 54 26.90 8.03 2.32
CA GLY A 54 27.82 8.91 3.03
C GLY A 54 27.49 10.39 2.93
N ILE A 55 27.97 11.15 3.91
CA ILE A 55 27.86 12.61 3.97
C ILE A 55 29.04 13.19 3.16
N GLY A 56 28.84 13.40 1.87
CA GLY A 56 29.85 13.97 0.97
C GLY A 56 29.34 14.14 -0.46
N GLY A 57 30.04 14.93 -1.28
CA GLY A 57 29.62 15.23 -2.66
C GLY A 57 29.51 14.00 -3.57
N ASP A 58 30.32 12.97 -3.29
CA ASP A 58 30.34 11.70 -4.04
C ASP A 58 29.24 10.72 -3.59
N ARG A 59 28.52 11.01 -2.48
CA ARG A 59 27.44 10.19 -1.87
C ARG A 59 27.58 8.69 -2.16
N ARG A 60 28.68 8.08 -1.70
CA ARG A 60 28.93 6.66 -1.92
C ARG A 60 27.96 5.81 -1.11
N PRO A 61 27.48 4.67 -1.65
CA PRO A 61 26.71 3.71 -0.89
C PRO A 61 27.60 3.12 0.20
N ILE A 62 27.07 3.02 1.42
CA ILE A 62 27.80 2.55 2.60
C ILE A 62 27.24 1.22 3.06
N GLU A 63 25.92 1.14 3.24
CA GLU A 63 25.30 0.02 3.93
C GLU A 63 23.92 -0.30 3.33
N VAL A 64 23.63 -1.58 3.10
CA VAL A 64 22.31 -2.07 2.67
C VAL A 64 21.48 -2.40 3.90
N HIS A 65 20.16 -2.19 3.84
CA HIS A 65 19.23 -2.41 4.95
C HIS A 65 17.91 -3.04 4.48
N ILE A 66 17.25 -3.72 5.42
CA ILE A 66 15.87 -4.17 5.32
C ILE A 66 14.93 -3.07 5.82
N GLY A 67 13.89 -2.77 5.06
CA GLY A 67 12.77 -1.93 5.45
C GLY A 67 13.17 -0.49 5.77
N ASP A 68 12.57 -0.04 6.87
CA ASP A 68 12.76 1.25 7.54
C ASP A 68 13.72 1.11 8.74
N CYS A 69 14.76 0.27 8.61
CA CYS A 69 15.77 0.04 9.64
C CYS A 69 16.21 1.35 10.33
N GLY A 70 16.01 1.45 11.64
CA GLY A 70 16.29 2.67 12.41
C GLY A 70 17.76 3.10 12.45
N MET A 71 18.69 2.24 12.00
CA MET A 71 20.11 2.57 11.86
C MET A 71 20.45 3.21 10.51
N ALA A 72 19.55 3.09 9.53
CA ALA A 72 19.78 3.58 8.19
C ALA A 72 19.76 5.11 8.15
N LYS A 73 20.74 5.71 7.46
CA LYS A 73 20.90 7.18 7.36
C LYS A 73 21.12 7.60 5.92
N HIS A 74 20.51 8.72 5.56
CA HIS A 74 20.57 9.26 4.18
C HIS A 74 20.18 8.21 3.15
N THR A 75 19.02 7.58 3.36
CA THR A 75 18.63 6.38 2.63
C THR A 75 18.03 6.66 1.26
N LYS A 76 18.22 5.70 0.35
CA LYS A 76 17.47 5.58 -0.89
C LYS A 76 16.77 4.22 -0.91
N ILE A 77 15.46 4.23 -1.18
CA ILE A 77 14.70 2.98 -1.39
C ILE A 77 15.17 2.34 -2.69
N VAL A 78 15.41 1.05 -2.65
CA VAL A 78 15.84 0.22 -3.78
C VAL A 78 14.97 -1.03 -3.88
N THR A 79 14.96 -1.64 -5.05
CA THR A 79 14.34 -2.96 -5.25
C THR A 79 15.19 -4.05 -4.61
N GLN A 80 14.61 -5.24 -4.43
CA GLN A 80 15.32 -6.42 -3.94
C GLN A 80 16.56 -6.76 -4.79
N ASP A 81 16.42 -6.70 -6.12
CA ASP A 81 17.54 -7.00 -7.03
C ASP A 81 18.64 -5.95 -6.96
N GLN A 82 18.29 -4.67 -6.80
CA GLN A 82 19.28 -3.60 -6.57
C GLN A 82 20.00 -3.75 -5.23
N ALA A 83 19.29 -4.18 -4.18
CA ALA A 83 19.91 -4.47 -2.88
C ALA A 83 20.87 -5.67 -2.99
N ARG A 84 20.46 -6.73 -3.69
CA ARG A 84 21.32 -7.89 -3.98
C ARG A 84 22.55 -7.47 -4.78
N GLN A 85 22.37 -6.67 -5.82
CA GLN A 85 23.45 -6.15 -6.64
C GLN A 85 24.44 -5.30 -5.80
N ALA A 86 23.94 -4.39 -4.98
CA ALA A 86 24.77 -3.56 -4.11
C ALA A 86 25.65 -4.40 -3.16
N LEU A 87 25.09 -5.46 -2.56
CA LEU A 87 25.86 -6.39 -1.74
C LEU A 87 26.95 -7.10 -2.56
N THR A 88 26.62 -7.59 -3.76
CA THR A 88 27.61 -8.25 -4.63
C THR A 88 28.68 -7.29 -5.16
N GLU A 89 28.39 -5.99 -5.24
CA GLU A 89 29.33 -4.93 -5.62
C GLU A 89 30.19 -4.46 -4.43
N GLY A 90 30.02 -5.04 -3.23
CA GLY A 90 30.84 -4.80 -2.06
C GLY A 90 30.32 -3.70 -1.12
N VAL A 91 29.04 -3.33 -1.22
CA VAL A 91 28.38 -2.50 -0.20
C VAL A 91 28.10 -3.37 1.02
N GLU A 92 28.43 -2.87 2.21
CA GLU A 92 28.31 -3.65 3.44
C GLU A 92 26.84 -3.94 3.80
N PRO A 93 26.52 -5.13 4.32
CA PRO A 93 25.21 -5.41 4.89
C PRO A 93 25.07 -4.83 6.30
N CYS A 94 23.92 -4.27 6.62
CA CYS A 94 23.65 -3.81 7.98
C CYS A 94 23.64 -4.97 8.97
N GLN A 95 24.53 -4.92 9.95
CA GLN A 95 24.74 -5.97 10.96
C GLN A 95 23.50 -6.22 11.84
N PHE A 96 22.64 -5.22 11.99
CA PHE A 96 21.42 -5.30 12.82
C PHE A 96 20.24 -5.93 12.10
N CYS A 97 20.12 -5.74 10.79
CA CYS A 97 18.99 -6.30 10.01
C CYS A 97 19.38 -7.46 9.08
N GLN A 98 20.68 -7.71 8.89
CA GLN A 98 21.24 -8.84 8.13
C GLN A 98 20.59 -9.03 6.74
N PRO A 99 20.61 -7.99 5.89
CA PRO A 99 19.94 -8.02 4.58
C PRO A 99 20.57 -9.03 3.61
N ASP A 100 21.87 -9.27 3.73
CA ASP A 100 22.60 -10.32 3.01
C ASP A 100 22.06 -11.73 3.29
N THR A 101 21.75 -12.04 4.54
CA THR A 101 21.12 -13.30 4.93
C THR A 101 19.72 -13.38 4.36
N ALA A 102 18.93 -12.32 4.49
CA ALA A 102 17.56 -12.26 3.99
C ALA A 102 17.48 -12.33 2.45
N LEU A 103 18.51 -11.84 1.74
CA LEU A 103 18.61 -11.87 0.28
C LEU A 103 19.32 -13.12 -0.27
N GLY A 104 19.90 -13.95 0.60
CA GLY A 104 20.63 -15.16 0.24
C GLY A 104 21.97 -14.89 -0.47
N VAL A 105 22.67 -13.83 -0.06
CA VAL A 105 23.97 -13.40 -0.65
C VAL A 105 25.18 -13.88 0.17
N LEU A 106 24.96 -14.25 1.44
CA LEU A 106 25.95 -14.87 2.33
C LEU A 106 26.28 -16.32 1.94
#